data_AF-A0A7J3DL87-F1
#
_entry.id   AF-A0A7J3DL87-F1
#
_cell.length_a   1.000
_cell.length_b   1.000
_cell.length_c   1.000
_cell.angle_alpha   90.00
_cell.angle_beta   90.00
_cell.angle_gamma   90.00
#
_symmetry.space_group_name_H-M   'P 1'
#
loop_
_entity.id
_entity.type
_entity.pdbx_description
1 polymer ?
#
loop_
_entity_poly.entity_id
_entity_poly.type
_entity_poly.pdbx_seq_one_letter_code
_entity_poly.pdbx_strand_id
1 'polypeptide(L)'
;RAQEVIDGFLLPHIGQSKADRLAKAFYLGMMASKAIETYYNLRQEDDKDHYANKRLELSGKLMEHLFRYAFKYFVKDLKFQIDRTVTRRRKLNINTIVRPDAITERIRFAMATGNWIGRTTGVSKFMDRVNYLSPLTDIRKVKSPLNKNRELYEARDVHGTHWGRFCPIETPDGPQCGLVKNMALLARVTTETAEEPIEKFLKEKGVKLDV
;
A
#
# COMPACT_ATOMS: atom_id res chain seq x y z
N ARG A 1 24.41 -4.27 -15.50
CA ARG A 1 23.18 -5.09 -15.59
C ARG A 1 22.96 -6.01 -14.39
N ALA A 2 23.71 -7.11 -14.19
CA ALA A 2 23.47 -8.02 -13.06
C ALA A 2 23.63 -7.32 -11.69
N GLN A 3 24.67 -6.49 -11.53
CA GLN A 3 24.89 -5.70 -10.33
C GLN A 3 23.74 -4.71 -10.05
N GLU A 4 23.16 -4.09 -11.07
CA GLU A 4 22.02 -3.17 -10.93
C GLU A 4 20.75 -3.90 -10.49
N VAL A 5 20.57 -5.15 -10.94
CA VAL A 5 19.45 -5.99 -10.49
C VAL A 5 19.60 -6.34 -9.01
N ILE A 6 20.79 -6.74 -8.59
CA ILE A 6 21.09 -7.07 -7.19
C ILE A 6 20.92 -5.84 -6.30
N ASP A 7 21.39 -4.68 -6.74
CA ASP A 7 21.40 -3.48 -5.91
C ASP A 7 19.99 -2.85 -5.88
N GLY A 8 19.35 -2.67 -7.03
CA GLY A 8 18.09 -1.93 -7.13
C GLY A 8 16.81 -2.76 -7.01
N PHE A 9 16.81 -4.05 -7.34
CA PHE A 9 15.58 -4.85 -7.45
C PHE A 9 15.51 -6.01 -6.44
N LEU A 10 16.63 -6.63 -6.08
CA LEU A 10 16.66 -7.71 -5.11
C LEU A 10 16.56 -7.15 -3.69
N LEU A 11 15.50 -7.50 -2.97
CA LEU A 11 15.26 -7.12 -1.55
C LEU A 11 15.52 -5.61 -1.27
N PRO A 12 14.80 -4.69 -1.93
CA PRO A 12 15.10 -3.26 -1.90
C PRO A 12 14.85 -2.61 -0.52
N HIS A 13 14.12 -3.28 0.37
CA HIS A 13 13.84 -2.81 1.74
C HIS A 13 15.04 -2.97 2.69
N ILE A 14 16.02 -3.82 2.35
CA ILE A 14 17.24 -3.99 3.14
C ILE A 14 18.25 -2.88 2.81
N GLY A 15 18.31 -2.49 1.55
CA GLY A 15 19.24 -1.47 1.06
C GLY A 15 19.44 -1.55 -0.44
N GLN A 16 20.00 -0.48 -1.01
CA GLN A 16 20.27 -0.36 -2.44
C GLN A 16 21.75 -0.11 -2.74
N SER A 17 22.60 -0.16 -1.73
CA SER A 17 24.05 0.04 -1.88
C SER A 17 24.79 -1.28 -2.06
N LYS A 18 26.05 -1.19 -2.51
CA LYS A 18 26.93 -2.35 -2.62
C LYS A 18 27.28 -2.94 -1.25
N ALA A 19 27.30 -2.12 -0.19
CA ALA A 19 27.61 -2.57 1.17
C ALA A 19 26.51 -3.50 1.72
N ASP A 20 25.26 -3.28 1.32
CA ASP A 20 24.10 -4.02 1.83
C ASP A 20 23.97 -5.43 1.24
N ARG A 21 24.80 -5.79 0.26
CA ARG A 21 24.72 -7.09 -0.45
C ARG A 21 24.89 -8.28 0.49
N LEU A 22 25.75 -8.13 1.49
CA LEU A 22 26.04 -9.19 2.43
C LEU A 22 24.84 -9.42 3.38
N ALA A 23 24.22 -8.34 3.87
CA ALA A 23 22.94 -8.42 4.59
C ALA A 23 21.83 -9.07 3.76
N LYS A 24 21.74 -8.74 2.45
CA LYS A 24 20.80 -9.41 1.53
C LYS A 24 21.07 -10.91 1.42
N ALA A 25 22.34 -11.33 1.38
CA ALA A 25 22.71 -12.74 1.32
C ALA A 25 22.27 -13.50 2.59
N PHE A 26 22.48 -12.92 3.78
CA PHE A 26 21.98 -13.49 5.03
C PHE A 26 20.45 -13.59 5.04
N TYR A 27 19.75 -12.55 4.57
CA TYR A 27 18.29 -12.59 4.49
C TYR A 27 17.79 -13.71 3.58
N LEU A 28 18.43 -13.92 2.43
CA LEU A 28 18.12 -15.05 1.55
C LEU A 28 18.41 -16.40 2.22
N GLY A 29 19.50 -16.51 2.97
CA GLY A 29 19.81 -17.69 3.78
C GLY A 29 18.71 -17.98 4.81
N MET A 30 18.20 -16.95 5.51
CA MET A 30 17.07 -17.09 6.42
C MET A 30 15.78 -17.51 5.71
N MET A 31 15.50 -16.95 4.52
CA MET A 31 14.33 -17.36 3.72
C MET A 31 14.43 -18.83 3.32
N ALA A 32 15.61 -19.29 2.87
CA ALA A 32 15.86 -20.68 2.52
C ALA A 32 15.74 -21.61 3.73
N SER A 33 16.31 -21.23 4.89
CA SER A 33 16.18 -22.00 6.14
C SER A 33 14.73 -22.19 6.52
N LYS A 34 13.91 -21.12 6.49
CA LYS A 34 12.49 -21.21 6.79
C LYS A 34 11.76 -22.17 5.85
N ALA A 35 12.05 -22.14 4.55
CA ALA A 35 11.44 -23.05 3.59
C ALA A 35 11.83 -24.52 3.84
N ILE A 36 13.10 -24.76 4.16
CA ILE A 36 13.62 -26.10 4.49
C ILE A 36 13.01 -26.62 5.80
N GLU A 37 12.95 -25.79 6.84
CA GLU A 37 12.32 -26.11 8.12
C GLU A 37 10.85 -26.50 7.94
N THR A 38 10.10 -25.77 7.11
CA THR A 38 8.70 -26.11 6.79
C THR A 38 8.61 -27.44 6.04
N TYR A 39 9.50 -27.72 5.08
CA TYR A 39 9.53 -29.00 4.36
C TYR A 39 9.77 -30.19 5.30
N TYR A 40 10.65 -30.03 6.30
CA TYR A 40 10.90 -31.04 7.32
C TYR A 40 9.89 -31.01 8.48
N ASN A 41 8.82 -30.23 8.39
CA ASN A 41 7.79 -30.06 9.43
C ASN A 41 8.34 -29.59 10.79
N LEU A 42 9.50 -28.93 10.81
CA LEU A 42 10.06 -28.29 12.01
C LEU A 42 9.37 -26.94 12.32
N ARG A 43 8.68 -26.38 11.32
CA ARG A 43 7.96 -25.11 11.36
C ARG A 43 6.59 -25.28 10.71
N GLN A 44 5.55 -24.73 11.32
CA GLN A 44 4.20 -24.73 10.76
C GLN A 44 4.08 -23.78 9.56
N GLU A 45 3.15 -24.07 8.66
CA GLU A 45 2.84 -23.20 7.52
C GLU A 45 2.22 -21.87 8.00
N ASP A 46 2.55 -20.78 7.33
CA ASP A 46 2.00 -19.47 7.64
C ASP A 46 0.54 -19.37 7.16
N ASP A 47 -0.36 -18.94 8.05
CA ASP A 47 -1.74 -18.66 7.70
C ASP A 47 -1.85 -17.35 6.88
N LYS A 48 -2.28 -17.49 5.62
CA LYS A 48 -2.50 -16.37 4.69
C LYS A 48 -3.60 -15.42 5.15
N ASP A 49 -4.57 -15.91 5.92
CA ASP A 49 -5.75 -15.17 6.33
C ASP A 49 -5.60 -14.46 7.68
N HIS A 50 -4.53 -14.78 8.42
CA HIS A 50 -4.14 -14.11 9.64
C HIS A 50 -3.96 -12.60 9.46
N TYR A 51 -4.76 -11.79 10.17
CA TYR A 51 -4.78 -10.34 9.97
C TYR A 51 -3.53 -9.62 10.48
N ALA A 52 -2.65 -10.27 11.25
CA ALA A 52 -1.31 -9.72 11.53
C ALA A 52 -0.41 -9.64 10.28
N ASN A 53 -0.71 -10.44 9.25
CA ASN A 53 0.02 -10.42 7.97
C ASN A 53 -0.61 -9.45 6.96
N LYS A 54 -1.79 -8.90 7.29
CA LYS A 54 -2.51 -7.93 6.46
C LYS A 54 -2.27 -6.50 6.98
N ARG A 55 -2.37 -5.51 6.10
CA ARG A 55 -2.25 -4.08 6.44
C ARG A 55 -3.42 -3.33 5.82
N LEU A 56 -3.85 -2.28 6.51
CA LEU A 56 -4.89 -1.38 6.01
C LEU A 56 -4.23 -0.17 5.34
N GLU A 57 -4.60 0.07 4.08
CA GLU A 57 -4.25 1.31 3.40
C GLU A 57 -5.31 2.37 3.74
N LEU A 58 -4.92 3.33 4.58
CA LEU A 58 -5.76 4.46 4.94
C LEU A 58 -5.76 5.54 3.84
N SER A 59 -6.63 6.53 3.99
CA SER A 59 -6.75 7.68 3.08
C SER A 59 -5.42 8.40 2.83
N GLY A 60 -4.57 8.53 3.86
CA GLY A 60 -3.25 9.16 3.73
C GLY A 60 -2.35 8.46 2.72
N LYS A 61 -2.13 7.16 2.89
CA LYS A 61 -1.30 6.35 1.98
C LYS A 61 -1.88 6.26 0.57
N LEU A 62 -3.20 6.11 0.46
CA LEU A 62 -3.88 6.11 -0.83
C LEU A 62 -3.70 7.46 -1.55
N MET A 63 -3.86 8.58 -0.85
CA MET A 63 -3.66 9.92 -1.40
C MET A 63 -2.20 10.15 -1.78
N GLU A 64 -1.25 9.67 -1.00
CA GLU A 64 0.17 9.72 -1.33
C GLU A 64 0.46 9.00 -2.65
N HIS A 65 -0.09 7.79 -2.83
CA HIS A 65 0.04 7.04 -4.09
C HIS A 65 -0.56 7.82 -5.27
N LEU A 66 -1.74 8.42 -5.07
CA LEU A 66 -2.41 9.24 -6.09
C LEU A 66 -1.61 10.48 -6.47
N PHE A 67 -1.13 11.20 -5.47
CA PHE A 67 -0.31 12.38 -5.66
C PHE A 67 1.00 12.04 -6.37
N ARG A 68 1.70 10.98 -5.92
CA ARG A 68 2.95 10.52 -6.54
C ARG A 68 2.75 10.17 -8.01
N TYR A 69 1.66 9.51 -8.36
CA TYR A 69 1.33 9.19 -9.75
C TYR A 69 1.01 10.45 -10.57
N ALA A 70 0.16 11.34 -10.05
CA ALA A 70 -0.20 12.60 -10.72
C ALA A 70 1.03 13.49 -10.93
N PHE A 71 1.90 13.58 -9.92
CA PHE A 71 3.15 14.35 -9.98
C PHE A 71 4.16 13.76 -10.96
N LYS A 72 4.35 12.42 -10.97
CA LYS A 72 5.20 11.77 -11.99
C LYS A 72 4.69 12.02 -13.41
N TYR A 73 3.37 12.01 -13.60
CA TYR A 73 2.78 12.35 -14.89
C TYR A 73 3.05 13.82 -15.26
N PHE A 74 2.84 14.74 -14.32
CA PHE A 74 3.13 16.15 -14.49
C PHE A 74 4.59 16.41 -14.89
N VAL A 75 5.56 15.78 -14.22
CA VAL A 75 6.99 15.90 -14.57
C VAL A 75 7.28 15.36 -15.98
N LYS A 76 6.65 14.26 -16.38
CA LYS A 76 6.80 13.71 -17.74
C LYS A 76 6.22 14.65 -18.80
N ASP A 77 5.04 15.22 -18.55
CA ASP A 77 4.41 16.18 -19.45
C ASP A 77 5.26 17.45 -19.56
N LEU A 78 5.75 17.97 -18.44
CA LEU A 78 6.67 19.11 -18.41
C LEU A 78 7.91 18.87 -19.28
N LYS A 79 8.56 17.71 -19.11
CA LYS A 79 9.72 17.33 -19.91
C LYS A 79 9.37 17.30 -21.41
N PHE A 80 8.26 16.67 -21.76
CA PHE A 80 7.79 16.59 -23.14
C PHE A 80 7.54 17.98 -23.76
N GLN A 81 6.91 18.90 -23.03
CA GLN A 81 6.66 20.26 -23.51
C GLN A 81 7.95 21.07 -23.68
N ILE A 82 8.93 20.90 -22.79
CA ILE A 82 10.26 21.50 -22.91
C ILE A 82 10.96 20.97 -24.16
N ASP A 83 11.06 19.65 -24.31
CA ASP A 83 11.73 19.00 -25.45
C ASP A 83 11.11 19.45 -26.79
N ARG A 84 9.78 19.54 -26.85
CA ARG A 84 9.04 20.03 -28.02
C ARG A 84 9.33 21.51 -28.32
N THR A 85 9.45 22.35 -27.30
CA THR A 85 9.72 23.79 -27.46
C THR A 85 11.15 24.03 -27.95
N VAL A 86 12.11 23.29 -27.38
CA VAL A 86 13.52 23.30 -27.80
C VAL A 86 13.67 22.82 -29.24
N THR A 87 13.01 21.71 -29.61
CA THR A 87 13.03 21.19 -30.99
C THR A 87 12.51 22.21 -32.00
N ARG A 88 11.53 23.04 -31.62
CA ARG A 88 10.95 24.10 -32.45
C ARG A 88 11.73 25.42 -32.40
N ARG A 89 12.87 25.47 -31.70
CA ARG A 89 13.70 26.67 -31.49
C ARG A 89 12.91 27.90 -30.98
N ARG A 90 11.87 27.65 -30.18
CA ARG A 90 11.07 28.72 -29.56
C ARG A 90 11.67 29.11 -28.21
N LYS A 91 11.49 30.37 -27.81
CA LYS A 91 11.89 30.83 -26.47
C LYS A 91 11.06 30.09 -25.41
N LEU A 92 11.75 29.57 -24.38
CA LEU A 92 11.09 28.90 -23.26
C LEU A 92 10.27 29.92 -22.46
N ASN A 93 8.99 29.63 -22.25
CA ASN A 93 8.12 30.39 -21.37
C ASN A 93 7.41 29.41 -20.42
N ILE A 94 7.76 29.47 -19.14
CA ILE A 94 7.28 28.55 -18.11
C ILE A 94 5.75 28.56 -18.02
N ASN A 95 5.13 29.74 -18.12
CA ASN A 95 3.67 29.88 -18.03
C ASN A 95 2.93 29.17 -19.18
N THR A 96 3.60 28.98 -20.33
CA THR A 96 3.02 28.26 -21.47
C THR A 96 3.30 26.75 -21.44
N ILE A 97 4.35 26.34 -20.72
CA ILE A 97 4.82 24.95 -20.65
C ILE A 97 4.11 24.23 -19.50
N VAL A 98 3.90 24.91 -18.37
CA VAL A 98 3.28 24.35 -17.18
C VAL A 98 1.76 24.43 -17.32
N ARG A 99 1.09 23.27 -17.29
CA ARG A 99 -0.37 23.19 -17.17
C ARG A 99 -0.77 23.15 -15.68
N PRO A 100 -1.38 24.21 -15.12
CA PRO A 100 -1.69 24.29 -13.69
C PRO A 100 -2.71 23.22 -13.24
N ASP A 101 -3.67 22.87 -14.11
CA ASP A 101 -4.74 21.93 -13.78
C ASP A 101 -4.36 20.45 -13.88
N ALA A 102 -3.17 20.12 -14.39
CA ALA A 102 -2.81 18.73 -14.72
C ALA A 102 -2.84 17.78 -13.51
N ILE A 103 -2.43 18.27 -12.33
CA ILE A 103 -2.48 17.49 -11.08
C ILE A 103 -3.91 17.49 -10.53
N THR A 104 -4.54 18.67 -10.48
CA THR A 104 -5.87 18.88 -9.93
C THR A 104 -6.94 18.05 -10.63
N GLU A 105 -6.95 18.02 -11.97
CA GLU A 105 -7.88 17.23 -12.78
C GLU A 105 -7.76 15.74 -12.47
N ARG A 106 -6.52 15.22 -12.34
CA ARG A 106 -6.28 13.80 -12.07
C ARG A 106 -6.78 13.39 -10.68
N ILE A 107 -6.52 14.23 -9.68
CA ILE A 107 -6.99 13.97 -8.32
C ILE A 107 -8.52 14.04 -8.28
N ARG A 108 -9.13 15.09 -8.86
CA ARG A 108 -10.60 15.21 -8.95
C ARG A 108 -11.24 14.03 -9.66
N PHE A 109 -10.67 13.57 -10.77
CA PHE A 109 -11.16 12.41 -11.51
C PHE A 109 -11.17 11.14 -10.66
N ALA A 110 -10.07 10.84 -9.97
CA ALA A 110 -9.98 9.65 -9.12
C ALA A 110 -10.96 9.73 -7.94
N MET A 111 -11.11 10.92 -7.33
CA MET A 111 -12.04 11.15 -6.23
C MET A 111 -13.51 11.08 -6.66
N ALA A 112 -13.85 11.60 -7.84
CA ALA A 112 -15.23 11.63 -8.34
C ALA A 112 -15.70 10.26 -8.85
N THR A 113 -14.83 9.51 -9.53
CA THR A 113 -15.19 8.22 -10.13
C THR A 113 -14.94 7.03 -9.20
N GLY A 114 -14.11 7.20 -8.16
CA GLY A 114 -13.65 6.10 -7.32
C GLY A 114 -12.66 5.15 -8.03
N ASN A 115 -12.21 5.49 -9.25
CA ASN A 115 -11.17 4.76 -9.96
C ASN A 115 -9.80 5.19 -9.45
N TRP A 116 -9.11 4.29 -8.79
CA TRP A 116 -7.77 4.52 -8.25
C TRP A 116 -6.69 3.86 -9.12
N ILE A 117 -5.44 4.16 -8.79
CA ILE A 117 -4.28 3.57 -9.47
C ILE A 117 -4.25 2.06 -9.20
N GLY A 118 -3.86 1.27 -10.20
CA GLY A 118 -3.71 -0.18 -10.04
C GLY A 118 -5.00 -0.98 -10.22
N ARG A 119 -6.00 -0.44 -10.93
CA ARG A 119 -7.32 -1.07 -11.18
C ARG A 119 -8.18 -1.26 -9.93
N THR A 120 -7.82 -0.62 -8.82
CA THR A 120 -8.68 -0.58 -7.63
C THR A 120 -9.86 0.35 -7.88
N THR A 121 -11.07 -0.15 -7.69
CA THR A 121 -12.31 0.61 -7.88
C THR A 121 -13.11 0.72 -6.60
N GLY A 122 -13.82 1.84 -6.44
CA GLY A 122 -14.66 2.13 -5.29
C GLY A 122 -13.87 2.45 -4.03
N VAL A 123 -12.70 3.08 -4.19
CA VAL A 123 -11.92 3.65 -3.07
C VAL A 123 -12.60 4.92 -2.55
N SER A 124 -12.99 5.80 -3.46
CA SER A 124 -13.87 6.94 -3.17
C SER A 124 -15.30 6.57 -3.50
N LYS A 125 -16.23 6.99 -2.65
CA LYS A 125 -17.67 6.81 -2.82
C LYS A 125 -18.43 7.98 -2.22
N PHE A 126 -19.69 8.13 -2.62
CA PHE A 126 -20.61 9.01 -1.91
C PHE A 126 -20.88 8.46 -0.51
N MET A 127 -20.94 9.36 0.46
CA MET A 127 -21.26 9.05 1.85
C MET A 127 -22.77 8.84 1.97
N ASP A 128 -23.17 7.70 2.53
CA ASP A 128 -24.57 7.44 2.82
C ASP A 128 -25.05 8.33 3.98
N ARG A 129 -26.24 8.93 3.83
CA ARG A 129 -26.86 9.88 4.79
C ARG A 129 -28.32 9.53 5.10
N VAL A 130 -28.73 8.27 4.92
CA VAL A 130 -30.09 7.82 5.23
C VAL A 130 -30.45 8.05 6.70
N ASN A 131 -29.52 7.83 7.63
CA ASN A 131 -29.71 8.11 9.05
C ASN A 131 -28.41 8.63 9.68
N TYR A 132 -28.46 9.01 10.96
CA TYR A 132 -27.30 9.57 11.68
C TYR A 132 -26.12 8.59 11.79
N LEU A 133 -26.38 7.28 11.82
CA LEU A 133 -25.37 6.24 11.95
C LEU A 133 -24.73 5.86 10.61
N SER A 134 -25.44 6.02 9.48
CA SER A 134 -24.94 5.68 8.13
C SER A 134 -23.59 6.34 7.80
N PRO A 135 -23.37 7.65 8.02
CA PRO A 135 -22.07 8.26 7.82
C PRO A 135 -20.97 7.68 8.71
N LEU A 136 -21.30 7.35 9.96
CA LEU A 136 -20.33 6.85 10.95
C LEU A 136 -19.86 5.44 10.60
N THR A 137 -20.75 4.57 10.13
CA THR A 137 -20.37 3.23 9.65
C THR A 137 -19.58 3.33 8.36
N ASP A 138 -19.95 4.24 7.45
CA ASP A 138 -19.28 4.42 6.18
C ASP A 138 -17.82 4.86 6.29
N ILE A 139 -17.48 5.72 7.25
CA ILE A 139 -16.10 6.16 7.50
C ILE A 139 -15.24 5.01 8.06
N ARG A 140 -15.86 4.01 8.70
CA ARG A 140 -15.18 2.86 9.33
C ARG A 140 -15.10 1.61 8.46
N LYS A 141 -15.61 1.71 7.23
CA LYS A 141 -15.72 0.59 6.30
C LYS A 141 -14.38 0.29 5.65
N VAL A 142 -14.01 -0.98 5.65
CA VAL A 142 -12.79 -1.50 5.02
C VAL A 142 -13.19 -2.48 3.93
N LYS A 143 -12.60 -2.32 2.75
CA LYS A 143 -12.86 -3.16 1.58
C LYS A 143 -11.62 -3.94 1.20
N SER A 144 -11.77 -5.25 1.05
CA SER A 144 -10.75 -6.13 0.48
C SER A 144 -10.63 -5.91 -1.04
N PRO A 145 -9.41 -5.88 -1.60
CA PRO A 145 -9.19 -5.77 -3.04
C PRO A 145 -9.50 -7.08 -3.81
N LEU A 146 -9.91 -8.14 -3.12
CA LEU A 146 -10.23 -9.42 -3.74
C LEU A 146 -11.43 -9.29 -4.70
N ASN A 147 -11.40 -10.11 -5.77
CA ASN A 147 -12.46 -10.12 -6.76
C ASN A 147 -13.76 -10.69 -6.14
N LYS A 148 -14.81 -9.88 -6.11
CA LYS A 148 -16.15 -10.25 -5.60
C LYS A 148 -16.77 -11.46 -6.30
N ASN A 149 -16.39 -11.74 -7.54
CA ASN A 149 -16.92 -12.87 -8.32
C ASN A 149 -16.16 -14.17 -8.06
N ARG A 150 -15.03 -14.12 -7.35
CA ARG A 150 -14.26 -15.33 -7.02
C ARG A 150 -14.80 -15.94 -5.73
N GLU A 151 -15.02 -17.24 -5.78
CA GLU A 151 -15.43 -18.06 -4.64
C GLU A 151 -14.20 -18.40 -3.80
N LEU A 152 -13.82 -17.47 -2.92
CA LEU A 152 -12.78 -17.65 -1.91
C LEU A 152 -13.46 -17.71 -0.54
N TYR A 153 -13.91 -18.89 -0.12
CA TYR A 153 -14.67 -19.06 1.12
C TYR A 153 -13.86 -18.67 2.36
N GLU A 154 -12.64 -19.18 2.50
CA GLU A 154 -11.76 -18.90 3.65
C GLU A 154 -11.48 -17.40 3.85
N ALA A 155 -11.32 -16.65 2.75
CA ALA A 155 -11.08 -15.21 2.82
C ALA A 155 -12.31 -14.39 3.25
N ARG A 156 -13.51 -14.97 3.10
CA ARG A 156 -14.80 -14.35 3.46
C ARG A 156 -15.23 -14.72 4.87
N ASP A 157 -14.81 -15.89 5.35
CA ASP A 157 -15.16 -16.39 6.67
C ASP A 157 -14.61 -15.51 7.81
N VAL A 158 -15.24 -15.65 8.97
CA VAL A 158 -14.82 -14.95 10.19
C VAL A 158 -13.63 -15.68 10.80
N HIS A 159 -12.43 -15.16 10.52
CA HIS A 159 -11.19 -15.60 11.16
C HIS A 159 -11.07 -15.12 12.61
N GLY A 160 -10.50 -15.95 13.50
CA GLY A 160 -10.33 -15.63 14.92
C GLY A 160 -9.52 -14.34 15.17
N THR A 161 -8.61 -13.99 14.27
CA THR A 161 -7.81 -12.76 14.35
C THR A 161 -8.61 -11.48 14.13
N HIS A 162 -9.87 -11.57 13.69
CA HIS A 162 -10.74 -10.40 13.58
C HIS A 162 -11.13 -9.83 14.94
N TRP A 163 -11.06 -10.65 15.99
CA TRP A 163 -11.47 -10.24 17.34
C TRP A 163 -10.80 -8.94 17.77
N GLY A 164 -11.61 -7.97 18.21
CA GLY A 164 -11.17 -6.63 18.60
C GLY A 164 -10.73 -5.70 17.46
N ARG A 165 -10.68 -6.18 16.21
CA ARG A 165 -10.28 -5.39 15.02
C ARG A 165 -11.47 -5.06 14.12
N PHE A 166 -12.30 -6.05 13.82
CA PHE A 166 -13.47 -5.93 12.93
C PHE A 166 -14.73 -6.44 13.61
N CYS A 167 -15.88 -5.90 13.21
CA CYS A 167 -17.17 -6.47 13.56
C CYS A 167 -17.31 -7.84 12.87
N PRO A 168 -17.62 -8.93 13.59
CA PRO A 168 -17.77 -10.26 13.00
C PRO A 168 -19.07 -10.42 12.20
N ILE A 169 -20.07 -9.57 12.46
CA ILE A 169 -21.42 -9.71 11.90
C ILE A 169 -21.69 -8.67 10.80
N GLU A 170 -21.18 -7.44 10.97
CA GLU A 170 -21.54 -6.32 10.09
C GLU A 170 -20.78 -6.38 8.75
N THR A 171 -21.40 -7.04 7.78
CA THR A 171 -20.98 -7.16 6.38
C THR A 171 -22.21 -7.02 5.48
N PRO A 172 -22.09 -6.48 4.25
CA PRO A 172 -23.19 -6.51 3.29
C PRO A 172 -23.51 -7.94 2.86
N ASP A 173 -24.77 -8.19 2.57
CA ASP A 173 -25.24 -9.44 1.99
C ASP A 173 -24.80 -9.60 0.52
N GLY A 174 -24.83 -10.85 0.04
CA GLY A 174 -24.55 -11.19 -1.35
C GLY A 174 -23.06 -11.23 -1.70
N PRO A 175 -22.65 -10.87 -2.93
CA PRO A 175 -21.29 -11.12 -3.43
C PRO A 175 -20.17 -10.38 -2.68
N GLN A 176 -20.49 -9.38 -1.86
CA GLN A 176 -19.53 -8.64 -1.05
C GLN A 176 -19.41 -9.16 0.39
N CYS A 177 -20.20 -10.18 0.75
CA CYS A 177 -20.15 -10.77 2.08
C CYS A 177 -18.72 -11.24 2.41
N GLY A 178 -18.23 -10.82 3.58
CA GLY A 178 -16.88 -11.11 4.06
C GLY A 178 -15.76 -10.29 3.42
N LEU A 179 -16.03 -9.56 2.33
CA LEU A 179 -15.03 -8.71 1.65
C LEU A 179 -15.10 -7.25 2.09
N VAL A 180 -16.26 -6.80 2.53
CA VAL A 180 -16.47 -5.48 3.12
C VAL A 180 -16.77 -5.68 4.60
N LYS A 181 -15.93 -5.10 5.46
CA LYS A 181 -16.03 -5.25 6.91
C LYS A 181 -16.01 -3.87 7.57
N ASN A 182 -16.66 -3.73 8.71
CA ASN A 182 -16.59 -2.52 9.51
C ASN A 182 -15.61 -2.71 10.68
N MET A 183 -14.82 -1.67 10.98
CA MET A 183 -13.89 -1.70 12.12
C MET A 183 -14.65 -1.74 13.45
N ALA A 184 -14.18 -2.56 14.39
CA ALA A 184 -14.73 -2.64 15.74
C ALA A 184 -14.61 -1.31 16.48
N LEU A 185 -15.49 -1.02 17.44
CA LEU A 185 -15.63 0.29 18.09
C LEU A 185 -14.32 0.86 18.62
N LEU A 186 -13.51 0.04 19.31
CA LEU A 186 -12.23 0.42 19.93
C LEU A 186 -11.02 0.15 19.03
N ALA A 187 -11.22 -0.36 17.81
CA ALA A 187 -10.12 -0.63 16.91
C ALA A 187 -9.44 0.67 16.50
N ARG A 188 -8.11 0.71 16.64
CA ARG A 188 -7.26 1.82 16.21
C ARG A 188 -6.26 1.34 15.18
N VAL A 189 -6.10 2.12 14.13
CA VAL A 189 -5.08 1.86 13.10
C VAL A 189 -3.82 2.63 13.44
N THR A 190 -2.68 1.96 13.36
CA THR A 190 -1.36 2.57 13.57
C THR A 190 -1.05 3.56 12.44
N THR A 191 -0.43 4.68 12.79
CA THR A 191 0.13 5.64 11.84
C THR A 191 1.62 5.38 11.66
N GLU A 192 2.18 5.82 10.54
CA GLU A 192 3.62 5.71 10.28
C GLU A 192 4.41 6.55 11.29
N THR A 193 5.52 5.98 11.77
CA THR A 193 6.48 6.62 12.68
C THR A 193 7.89 6.38 12.14
N ALA A 194 8.77 7.35 12.29
CA ALA A 194 10.16 7.20 11.86
C ALA A 194 10.85 6.02 12.58
N GLU A 195 11.62 5.23 11.83
CA GLU A 195 12.33 4.05 12.34
C GLU A 195 13.67 4.42 12.99
N GLU A 196 14.29 5.53 12.57
CA GLU A 196 15.61 6.00 13.02
C GLU A 196 15.77 6.10 14.56
N PRO A 197 14.80 6.62 15.34
CA PRO A 197 14.93 6.68 16.79
C PRO A 197 14.96 5.29 17.43
N ILE A 198 14.23 4.33 16.87
CA ILE A 198 14.19 2.95 17.36
C ILE A 198 15.52 2.27 17.06
N GLU A 199 16.05 2.44 15.85
CA GLU A 199 17.36 1.90 15.49
C GLU A 199 18.47 2.46 16.38
N LYS A 200 18.46 3.76 16.64
CA LYS A 200 19.45 4.41 17.51
C LYS A 200 19.37 3.85 18.94
N PHE A 201 18.16 3.70 19.48
CA PHE A 201 17.94 3.11 20.79
C PHE A 201 18.45 1.67 20.87
N LEU A 202 18.19 0.84 19.86
CA LEU A 202 18.70 -0.54 19.80
C LEU A 202 20.23 -0.59 19.76
N LYS A 203 20.86 0.30 18.98
CA LYS A 203 22.33 0.44 18.92
C LYS A 203 22.92 0.87 20.27
N GLU A 204 22.29 1.82 20.96
CA GLU A 204 22.69 2.23 22.32
C GLU A 204 22.57 1.09 23.35
N LYS A 205 21.60 0.19 23.17
CA LYS A 205 21.44 -1.02 23.99
C LYS A 205 22.37 -2.17 23.60
N GLY A 206 23.28 -1.94 22.64
CA GLY A 206 24.28 -2.92 22.23
C GLY A 206 23.77 -3.98 21.25
N VAL A 207 22.56 -3.80 20.69
CA VAL A 207 22.10 -4.65 19.58
C VAL A 207 22.93 -4.27 18.35
N LYS A 208 23.83 -5.16 17.95
CA LYS A 208 24.54 -5.05 16.70
C LYS A 208 23.62 -5.56 15.60
N LEU A 209 23.46 -4.78 14.54
CA LEU A 209 23.02 -5.33 13.27
C LEU A 209 24.17 -6.22 12.82
N ASP A 210 24.02 -7.53 12.93
CA ASP A 210 24.94 -8.48 12.33
C ASP A 210 24.86 -8.27 10.81
N VAL A 211 25.74 -7.40 10.33
CA VAL A 211 26.10 -7.24 8.92
C VAL A 211 27.47 -7.86 8.79
#